data_AF-A0A938P3I1-F1
#
_entry.id   AF-A0A938P3I1-F1
#
_cell.length_a   1.000
_cell.length_b   1.000
_cell.length_c   1.000
_cell.angle_alpha   90.00
_cell.angle_beta   90.00
_cell.angle_gamma   90.00
#
_symmetry.space_group_name_H-M   'P 1'
#
loop_
_entity.id
_entity.type
_entity.pdbx_description
1 polymer ?
#
loop_
_entity_poly.entity_id
_entity_poly.type
_entity_poly.pdbx_seq_one_letter_code
_entity_poly.pdbx_strand_id
1 'polypeptide(L)'
;MKTRTIQILRSAALVSVLFLSPLYSQVVDPDDPTGAIEAQLLQAIRSRFGEDYRAAFSVLDSAIKRNQSTTDAGELSDPYNTLNGYILFGADKTRSDDLDDEHGVMGIYKDGRIIWHSGPIFKGEWYGIFSIKDINQDGKVDILVEWTPGMQLFSVRHLWIISWDGSTGAIINQTDPEGGNSTLVSTAEMFEILEIDSAGPAYIRGFCPNTLEAGFGYSAILRSVPTFPAITYGWNGSQYGIWPNVPQIPGNAYLPANRLSVSVRCRAWIVSDSLVYQYDWTNAPTSRQRMTNFALSGIRKDFQSLEPNGWRFLGVWDDQPIAGWKVEDAFELKKSLAAGSSQEGVQIRSEGIPRTVKFIVQGLRPIQHLSLEDLDPVRARESFRNDFFNNSVAGTTIGPADPPIPFVPLEFLDTLRSFATQSRSLGWIKDQPTAERYLGYLSSARTALQQNNASAARSALKQILRDVEVDSSTTLTSEAYALLRFNTEYLLNQLPSEVSIDDLIRMKHQAEAKGWIGDRNFVKELDNGLENAKKHLARGDSVNCAKELEKFQEKVKKEYDKTVENQKKNKPRDK
;
A
#
# COMPACT_ATOMS: atom_id res chain seq x y z
N MET A 1 42.76 3.39 -51.69
CA MET A 1 42.09 2.55 -52.71
C MET A 1 42.44 1.09 -52.41
N LYS A 2 41.40 0.23 -52.25
CA LYS A 2 41.27 -1.19 -52.62
C LYS A 2 42.54 -2.07 -52.68
N THR A 3 42.64 -3.32 -52.23
CA THR A 3 41.76 -4.36 -51.65
C THR A 3 42.67 -5.62 -51.52
N ARG A 4 42.67 -6.34 -50.38
CA ARG A 4 42.77 -7.83 -50.18
C ARG A 4 43.88 -8.66 -50.90
N THR A 5 44.45 -9.78 -50.43
CA THR A 5 44.23 -10.73 -49.32
C THR A 5 45.20 -11.94 -49.51
N ILE A 6 45.64 -12.57 -48.40
CA ILE A 6 46.13 -13.99 -48.27
C ILE A 6 47.50 -14.35 -48.91
N GLN A 7 48.42 -15.15 -48.33
CA GLN A 7 48.57 -15.91 -47.07
C GLN A 7 49.97 -16.60 -47.16
N ILE A 8 50.43 -17.21 -46.04
CA ILE A 8 51.32 -18.40 -45.95
C ILE A 8 52.70 -18.21 -45.28
N LEU A 9 52.72 -18.64 -44.00
CA LEU A 9 53.72 -19.42 -43.24
C LEU A 9 55.09 -18.85 -42.86
N ARG A 10 55.27 -18.66 -41.54
CA ARG A 10 56.14 -19.47 -40.63
C ARG A 10 55.87 -18.99 -39.20
N SER A 11 55.37 -19.82 -38.29
CA SER A 11 56.25 -20.58 -37.40
C SER A 11 55.49 -21.74 -36.78
N ALA A 12 56.01 -22.95 -36.98
CA ALA A 12 55.56 -24.19 -36.39
C ALA A 12 56.41 -24.50 -35.16
N ALA A 13 55.78 -24.60 -33.99
CA ALA A 13 56.27 -25.34 -32.84
C ALA A 13 55.08 -25.73 -31.95
N LEU A 14 55.02 -27.02 -31.60
CA LEU A 14 54.12 -27.69 -30.66
C LEU A 14 52.62 -27.73 -30.99
N VAL A 15 52.26 -28.75 -31.77
CA VAL A 15 50.95 -29.43 -31.71
C VAL A 15 51.25 -30.89 -31.42
N SER A 16 50.80 -31.40 -30.28
CA SER A 16 50.27 -32.76 -30.06
C SER A 16 50.09 -33.02 -28.56
N VAL A 17 48.89 -32.75 -28.03
CA VAL A 17 48.03 -33.61 -27.19
C VAL A 17 46.88 -32.71 -26.70
N LEU A 18 45.81 -32.66 -27.48
CA LEU A 18 44.50 -32.15 -27.06
C LEU A 18 43.47 -33.16 -27.57
N PHE A 19 43.10 -34.09 -26.71
CA PHE A 19 41.87 -34.86 -26.84
C PHE A 19 40.93 -34.44 -25.69
N LEU A 20 39.78 -33.90 -26.09
CA LEU A 20 38.46 -34.04 -25.48
C LEU A 20 38.23 -33.52 -24.05
N SER A 21 37.63 -32.32 -23.96
CA SER A 21 36.37 -32.04 -23.22
C SER A 21 35.92 -30.61 -23.53
N PRO A 22 34.66 -30.34 -23.96
CA PRO A 22 34.17 -28.98 -24.13
C PRO A 22 33.66 -28.47 -22.79
N LEU A 23 34.54 -27.86 -21.99
CA LEU A 23 34.14 -27.11 -20.80
C LEU A 23 34.12 -25.62 -21.13
N TYR A 24 32.95 -25.03 -20.90
CA TYR A 24 32.66 -23.60 -20.81
C TYR A 24 33.87 -22.80 -20.31
N SER A 25 34.55 -22.07 -21.21
CA SER A 25 35.36 -20.91 -20.83
C SER A 25 34.53 -19.68 -21.10
N GLN A 26 33.72 -19.28 -20.12
CA GLN A 26 33.23 -17.91 -20.11
C GLN A 26 34.44 -17.00 -19.87
N VAL A 27 34.60 -16.02 -20.76
CA VAL A 27 35.50 -14.89 -20.54
C VAL A 27 34.99 -14.20 -19.27
N VAL A 28 35.69 -14.41 -18.15
CA VAL A 28 35.42 -13.69 -16.90
C VAL A 28 35.62 -12.22 -17.21
N ASP A 29 34.55 -11.44 -17.10
CA ASP A 29 34.63 -9.98 -17.16
C ASP A 29 35.54 -9.54 -16.01
N PRO A 30 36.72 -8.95 -16.26
CA PRO A 30 37.63 -8.51 -15.21
C PRO A 30 36.99 -7.45 -14.28
N ASP A 31 35.88 -6.84 -14.69
CA ASP A 31 35.11 -5.89 -13.88
C ASP A 31 33.97 -6.55 -13.07
N ASP A 32 33.75 -7.88 -13.17
CA ASP A 32 32.82 -8.62 -12.32
C ASP A 32 33.55 -9.32 -11.15
N PRO A 33 33.68 -8.66 -9.97
CA PRO A 33 34.33 -9.25 -8.81
C PRO A 33 33.66 -10.55 -8.33
N THR A 34 32.42 -10.82 -8.76
CA THR A 34 31.68 -12.04 -8.43
C THR A 34 32.37 -13.28 -8.98
N GLY A 35 32.91 -13.22 -10.21
CA GLY A 35 33.54 -14.37 -10.84
C GLY A 35 34.84 -14.81 -10.15
N ALA A 36 35.61 -13.86 -9.62
CA ALA A 36 36.81 -14.16 -8.86
C ALA A 36 36.49 -14.82 -7.51
N ILE A 37 35.47 -14.32 -6.81
CA ILE A 37 35.00 -14.89 -5.55
C ILE A 37 34.45 -16.30 -5.76
N GLU A 38 33.66 -16.50 -6.82
CA GLU A 38 33.10 -17.80 -7.19
C GLU A 38 34.20 -18.84 -7.45
N ALA A 39 35.22 -18.48 -8.23
CA ALA A 39 36.34 -19.38 -8.53
C ALA A 39 37.11 -19.77 -7.26
N GLN A 40 37.38 -18.82 -6.36
CA GLN A 40 38.05 -19.09 -5.09
C GLN A 40 37.22 -19.97 -4.16
N LEU A 41 35.91 -19.69 -4.06
CA LEU A 41 34.98 -20.49 -3.27
C LEU A 41 34.90 -21.92 -3.80
N LEU A 42 34.74 -22.10 -5.11
CA LEU A 42 34.69 -23.41 -5.74
C LEU A 42 35.99 -24.19 -5.51
N GLN A 43 37.14 -23.53 -5.63
CA GLN A 43 38.43 -24.15 -5.31
C GLN A 43 38.50 -24.59 -3.83
N ALA A 44 38.03 -23.75 -2.89
CA ALA A 44 38.01 -24.07 -1.48
C ALA A 44 37.07 -25.24 -1.16
N ILE A 45 35.90 -25.31 -1.81
CA ILE A 45 34.94 -26.41 -1.70
C ILE A 45 35.57 -27.71 -2.22
N ARG A 46 36.14 -27.70 -3.42
CA ARG A 46 36.74 -28.90 -4.03
C ARG A 46 37.94 -29.42 -3.26
N SER A 47 38.81 -28.52 -2.80
CA SER A 47 39.94 -28.88 -1.95
C SER A 47 39.52 -29.54 -0.63
N ARG A 48 38.32 -29.25 -0.13
CA ARG A 48 37.84 -29.74 1.17
C ARG A 48 36.94 -30.97 1.07
N PHE A 49 36.07 -31.02 0.07
CA PHE A 49 35.01 -32.03 -0.04
C PHE A 49 35.18 -32.99 -1.23
N GLY A 50 35.97 -32.62 -2.25
CA GLY A 50 36.20 -33.44 -3.43
C GLY A 50 36.01 -32.66 -4.73
N GLU A 51 36.74 -33.06 -5.79
CA GLU A 51 36.67 -32.43 -7.12
C GLU A 51 35.30 -32.60 -7.80
N ASP A 52 34.50 -33.57 -7.35
CA ASP A 52 33.14 -33.85 -7.78
C ASP A 52 32.10 -32.88 -7.19
N TYR A 53 32.47 -31.95 -6.30
CA TYR A 53 31.54 -30.94 -5.83
C TYR A 53 31.37 -29.80 -6.85
N ARG A 54 30.12 -29.44 -7.11
CA ARG A 54 29.72 -28.15 -7.67
C ARG A 54 29.18 -27.26 -6.55
N ALA A 55 29.16 -25.96 -6.78
CA ALA A 55 28.70 -24.98 -5.82
C ALA A 55 27.61 -24.10 -6.43
N ALA A 56 26.58 -23.81 -5.63
CA ALA A 56 25.68 -22.69 -5.83
C ALA A 56 25.84 -21.79 -4.62
N PHE A 57 26.01 -20.48 -4.80
CA PHE A 57 26.23 -19.58 -3.67
C PHE A 57 25.32 -18.38 -3.74
N SER A 58 24.99 -17.87 -2.56
CA SER A 58 24.25 -16.64 -2.37
C SER A 58 25.14 -15.67 -1.62
N VAL A 59 25.54 -14.61 -2.28
CA VAL A 59 26.33 -13.54 -1.65
C VAL A 59 25.38 -12.69 -0.81
N LEU A 60 25.41 -12.87 0.51
CA LEU A 60 24.73 -12.02 1.47
C LEU A 60 25.70 -10.95 1.95
N ASP A 61 26.10 -10.10 1.02
CA ASP A 61 26.86 -8.91 1.37
C ASP A 61 25.97 -7.69 1.14
N SER A 62 25.78 -6.90 2.20
CA SER A 62 25.15 -5.58 2.09
C SER A 62 25.86 -4.66 1.08
N ALA A 63 27.15 -4.92 0.80
CA ALA A 63 27.95 -4.20 -0.20
C ALA A 63 27.77 -4.74 -1.63
N ILE A 64 27.53 -6.04 -1.81
CA ILE A 64 27.30 -6.65 -3.12
C ILE A 64 25.79 -6.77 -3.28
N LYS A 65 25.15 -5.72 -3.84
CA LYS A 65 23.69 -5.55 -3.99
C LYS A 65 22.99 -6.60 -4.91
N ARG A 66 23.29 -7.88 -4.76
CA ARG A 66 22.66 -9.02 -5.43
C ARG A 66 22.07 -9.95 -4.37
N ASN A 67 20.93 -9.54 -3.81
CA ASN A 67 20.00 -10.51 -3.21
C ASN A 67 19.34 -11.29 -4.34
N GLN A 68 20.02 -12.31 -4.86
CA GLN A 68 19.35 -13.40 -5.55
C GLN A 68 18.87 -14.37 -4.47
N SER A 69 17.80 -13.98 -3.76
CA SER A 69 16.95 -15.00 -3.19
C SER A 69 16.42 -15.81 -4.36
N THR A 70 16.65 -17.11 -4.41
CA THR A 70 16.06 -17.97 -5.46
C THR A 70 14.55 -18.15 -5.23
N THR A 71 14.06 -17.77 -4.05
CA THR A 71 12.65 -17.74 -3.69
C THR A 71 12.22 -16.34 -3.27
N ASP A 72 11.26 -15.74 -3.98
CA ASP A 72 10.67 -14.45 -3.61
C ASP A 72 9.88 -14.47 -2.28
N ALA A 73 9.85 -15.61 -1.58
CA ALA A 73 8.95 -15.87 -0.45
C ALA A 73 9.50 -15.44 0.93
N GLY A 74 10.82 -15.34 1.13
CA GLY A 74 11.40 -15.06 2.44
C GLY A 74 12.11 -13.72 2.58
N GLU A 75 12.08 -13.19 3.81
CA GLU A 75 12.84 -12.01 4.20
C GLU A 75 14.30 -12.41 4.48
N LEU A 76 15.25 -11.71 3.88
CA LEU A 76 16.67 -11.85 4.19
C LEU A 76 17.04 -10.72 5.16
N SER A 77 17.00 -11.01 6.46
CA SER A 77 17.27 -10.06 7.54
C SER A 77 18.37 -10.60 8.46
N ASP A 78 19.46 -9.85 8.59
CA ASP A 78 20.53 -10.12 9.57
C ASP A 78 20.41 -9.10 10.72
N PRO A 79 19.46 -9.28 11.65
CA PRO A 79 19.15 -8.29 12.68
C PRO A 79 20.34 -8.02 13.63
N TYR A 80 21.30 -8.96 13.69
CA TYR A 80 22.45 -8.91 14.58
C TYR A 80 23.75 -8.56 13.85
N ASN A 81 23.69 -8.31 12.54
CA ASN A 81 24.85 -7.99 11.70
C ASN A 81 25.97 -9.05 11.79
N THR A 82 25.58 -10.32 11.99
CA THR A 82 26.48 -11.47 12.19
C THR A 82 26.91 -12.14 10.88
N LEU A 83 26.25 -11.78 9.78
CA LEU A 83 26.49 -12.25 8.41
C LEU A 83 27.10 -11.18 7.51
N ASN A 84 27.39 -9.99 8.05
CA ASN A 84 28.08 -8.94 7.29
C ASN A 84 29.51 -9.35 6.84
N GLY A 85 29.76 -9.25 5.54
CA GLY A 85 31.02 -9.67 4.92
C GLY A 85 31.23 -11.18 4.87
N TYR A 86 30.18 -11.98 5.00
CA TYR A 86 30.20 -13.42 4.81
C TYR A 86 29.48 -13.82 3.52
N ILE A 87 29.88 -14.93 2.93
CA ILE A 87 29.22 -15.55 1.78
C ILE A 87 28.61 -16.87 2.22
N LEU A 88 27.31 -17.06 2.00
CA LEU A 88 26.65 -18.32 2.23
C LEU A 88 26.70 -19.16 0.96
N PHE A 89 27.03 -20.44 1.11
CA PHE A 89 27.11 -21.34 -0.04
C PHE A 89 26.43 -22.67 0.22
N GLY A 90 25.91 -23.21 -0.87
CA GLY A 90 25.55 -24.60 -1.07
C GLY A 90 26.52 -25.30 -1.97
N ALA A 91 26.78 -26.56 -1.70
CA ALA A 91 27.55 -27.40 -2.59
C ALA A 91 26.94 -28.80 -2.60
N ASP A 92 26.85 -29.40 -3.77
CA ASP A 92 26.40 -30.76 -3.95
C ASP A 92 27.32 -31.47 -4.92
N LYS A 93 27.38 -32.81 -4.83
CA LYS A 93 28.16 -33.60 -5.78
C LYS A 93 27.51 -33.53 -7.15
N THR A 94 28.32 -33.35 -8.20
CA THR A 94 27.86 -33.51 -9.58
C THR A 94 27.32 -34.92 -9.74
N ARG A 95 26.00 -34.97 -9.89
CA ARG A 95 25.13 -36.13 -10.14
C ARG A 95 25.87 -37.46 -10.22
N SER A 96 25.79 -38.18 -9.10
CA SER A 96 26.07 -39.61 -9.03
C SER A 96 24.91 -40.34 -9.73
N ASP A 97 25.19 -41.44 -10.44
CA ASP A 97 24.11 -42.31 -10.95
C ASP A 97 23.28 -42.92 -9.80
N ASP A 98 23.81 -42.86 -8.58
CA ASP A 98 23.16 -43.24 -7.32
C ASP A 98 22.68 -41.99 -6.57
N LEU A 99 21.36 -41.81 -6.48
CA LEU A 99 20.72 -40.72 -5.75
C LEU A 99 20.95 -40.82 -4.24
N ASP A 100 21.29 -42.01 -3.72
CA ASP A 100 21.52 -42.23 -2.29
C ASP A 100 22.90 -41.70 -1.83
N ASP A 101 23.82 -41.43 -2.77
CA ASP A 101 25.17 -40.91 -2.51
C ASP A 101 25.29 -39.38 -2.67
N GLU A 102 24.21 -38.69 -3.04
CA GLU A 102 24.18 -37.24 -3.24
C GLU A 102 24.12 -36.50 -1.91
N HIS A 103 25.30 -36.32 -1.28
CA HIS A 103 25.44 -35.55 -0.06
C HIS A 103 25.96 -34.13 -0.30
N GLY A 104 25.05 -33.18 -0.17
CA GLY A 104 25.31 -31.76 -0.17
C GLY A 104 25.81 -31.20 1.17
N VAL A 105 26.43 -30.02 1.07
CA VAL A 105 27.03 -29.22 2.14
C VAL A 105 26.48 -27.81 2.05
N MET A 106 26.25 -27.20 3.20
CA MET A 106 26.01 -25.76 3.36
C MET A 106 27.15 -25.21 4.19
N GLY A 107 27.62 -24.02 3.86
CA GLY A 107 28.68 -23.39 4.64
C GLY A 107 28.74 -21.90 4.50
N ILE A 108 29.68 -21.35 5.25
CA ILE A 108 29.96 -19.92 5.31
C ILE A 108 31.42 -19.70 4.91
N TYR A 109 31.63 -18.77 4.00
CA TYR A 109 32.93 -18.42 3.44
C TYR A 109 33.26 -16.96 3.73
N LYS A 110 34.51 -16.70 4.10
CA LYS A 110 35.02 -15.36 4.39
C LYS A 110 36.53 -15.32 4.22
N ASP A 111 37.05 -14.23 3.66
CA ASP A 111 38.49 -13.95 3.55
C ASP A 111 39.30 -15.12 2.95
N GLY A 112 38.82 -15.70 1.85
CA GLY A 112 39.56 -16.77 1.16
C GLY A 112 39.34 -18.19 1.72
N ARG A 113 38.50 -18.37 2.76
CA ARG A 113 38.37 -19.65 3.45
C ARG A 113 36.94 -19.98 3.88
N ILE A 114 36.64 -21.28 3.92
CA ILE A 114 35.42 -21.82 4.55
C ILE A 114 35.62 -21.78 6.07
N ILE A 115 34.82 -20.98 6.77
CA ILE A 115 34.92 -20.79 8.22
C ILE A 115 34.01 -21.73 9.01
N TRP A 116 32.91 -22.16 8.40
CA TRP A 116 31.96 -23.11 8.96
C TRP A 116 31.28 -23.89 7.85
N HIS A 117 30.91 -25.15 8.12
CA HIS A 117 30.11 -25.97 7.23
C HIS A 117 29.33 -27.04 8.00
N SER A 118 28.21 -27.48 7.44
CA SER A 118 27.38 -28.56 7.97
C SER A 118 28.05 -29.94 7.89
N GLY A 119 28.99 -30.12 6.95
CA GLY A 119 29.39 -31.43 6.46
C GLY A 119 28.41 -31.97 5.40
N PRO A 120 28.73 -33.10 4.75
CA PRO A 120 27.97 -33.65 3.64
C PRO A 120 26.74 -34.41 4.15
N ILE A 121 25.73 -33.69 4.61
CA ILE A 121 24.56 -34.25 5.30
C ILE A 121 23.24 -34.03 4.55
N PHE A 122 23.21 -33.10 3.60
CA PHE A 122 21.99 -32.77 2.87
C PHE A 122 21.81 -33.75 1.73
N LYS A 123 20.64 -34.34 1.56
CA LYS A 123 20.39 -35.20 0.39
C LYS A 123 19.80 -34.38 -0.76
N GLY A 124 20.38 -34.55 -1.94
CA GLY A 124 19.92 -33.95 -3.18
C GLY A 124 20.57 -32.60 -3.52
N GLU A 125 19.89 -31.83 -4.38
CA GLU A 125 20.39 -30.60 -4.96
C GLU A 125 20.02 -29.38 -4.09
N TRP A 126 20.96 -28.44 -3.97
CA TRP A 126 20.69 -27.15 -3.32
C TRP A 126 19.67 -26.37 -4.14
N TYR A 127 18.57 -25.98 -3.50
CA TYR A 127 17.57 -25.12 -4.14
C TYR A 127 17.81 -23.64 -3.84
N GLY A 128 18.13 -23.32 -2.59
CA GLY A 128 18.28 -21.92 -2.20
C GLY A 128 18.26 -21.63 -0.72
N ILE A 129 18.50 -20.35 -0.44
CA ILE A 129 18.17 -19.76 0.85
C ILE A 129 16.72 -19.33 0.77
N PHE A 130 15.90 -19.92 1.63
CA PHE A 130 14.51 -19.55 1.77
C PHE A 130 14.35 -18.27 2.58
N SER A 131 15.00 -18.18 3.74
CA SER A 131 14.87 -17.03 4.66
C SER A 131 16.09 -16.90 5.56
N ILE A 132 16.35 -15.69 6.05
CA ILE A 132 17.35 -15.43 7.10
C ILE A 132 16.70 -14.51 8.12
N LYS A 133 16.50 -15.02 9.34
CA LYS A 133 15.81 -14.29 10.41
C LYS A 133 16.01 -15.04 11.74
N ASP A 134 15.93 -14.34 12.86
CA ASP A 134 15.77 -14.98 14.17
C ASP A 134 14.32 -15.46 14.34
N ILE A 135 14.03 -16.72 13.98
CA ILE A 135 12.67 -17.26 14.03
C ILE A 135 12.37 -17.93 15.37
N ASN A 136 13.38 -18.33 16.15
CA ASN A 136 13.20 -18.93 17.48
C ASN A 136 13.33 -17.92 18.64
N GLN A 137 13.69 -16.67 18.35
CA GLN A 137 13.88 -15.55 19.27
C GLN A 137 14.98 -15.79 20.32
N ASP A 138 16.06 -16.48 19.95
CA ASP A 138 17.17 -16.79 20.85
C ASP A 138 18.34 -15.80 20.78
N GLY A 139 18.24 -14.76 19.96
CA GLY A 139 19.30 -13.76 19.77
C GLY A 139 20.34 -14.15 18.74
N LYS A 140 20.10 -15.21 17.96
CA LYS A 140 20.92 -15.65 16.83
C LYS A 140 20.13 -15.57 15.54
N VAL A 141 20.83 -15.53 14.41
CA VAL A 141 20.17 -15.56 13.12
C VAL A 141 19.96 -17.00 12.68
N ASP A 142 18.76 -17.35 12.25
CA ASP A 142 18.48 -18.64 11.65
C ASP A 142 18.53 -18.53 10.13
N ILE A 143 19.31 -19.41 9.51
CA ILE A 143 19.48 -19.51 8.07
C ILE A 143 18.66 -20.70 7.61
N LEU A 144 17.59 -20.43 6.86
CA LEU A 144 16.66 -21.44 6.36
C LEU A 144 17.03 -21.75 4.91
N VAL A 145 17.39 -23.00 4.62
CA VAL A 145 17.81 -23.44 3.27
C VAL A 145 16.94 -24.60 2.78
N GLU A 146 16.60 -24.58 1.50
CA GLU A 146 15.81 -25.62 0.85
C GLU A 146 16.72 -26.55 0.03
N TRP A 147 16.45 -27.85 0.15
CA TRP A 147 17.10 -28.91 -0.61
C TRP A 147 16.05 -29.79 -1.28
N THR A 148 16.34 -30.27 -2.49
CA THR A 148 15.42 -31.13 -3.25
C THR A 148 16.08 -32.45 -3.61
N PRO A 149 15.44 -33.61 -3.36
CA PRO A 149 15.94 -34.89 -3.81
C PRO A 149 15.71 -35.04 -5.32
N GLY A 150 16.64 -34.49 -6.11
CA GLY A 150 16.68 -34.59 -7.58
C GLY A 150 15.71 -33.70 -8.38
N MET A 151 15.91 -33.66 -9.71
CA MET A 151 15.16 -32.85 -10.69
C MET A 151 13.79 -33.43 -11.08
N GLN A 152 12.90 -33.70 -10.13
CA GLN A 152 11.50 -34.03 -10.48
C GLN A 152 10.62 -32.78 -10.45
N LEU A 153 9.71 -32.66 -11.44
CA LEU A 153 8.83 -31.50 -11.67
C LEU A 153 7.88 -31.16 -10.50
N PHE A 154 7.82 -32.00 -9.47
CA PHE A 154 7.05 -31.81 -8.23
C PHE A 154 7.92 -32.14 -7.01
N SER A 155 9.19 -31.73 -7.03
CA SER A 155 10.16 -32.11 -6.01
C SER A 155 9.70 -31.68 -4.63
N VAL A 156 9.74 -32.65 -3.70
CA VAL A 156 9.60 -32.35 -2.28
C VAL A 156 10.81 -31.53 -1.87
N ARG A 157 10.56 -30.44 -1.16
CA ARG A 157 11.59 -29.58 -0.60
C ARG A 157 11.75 -29.94 0.85
N HIS A 158 12.98 -30.15 1.27
CA HIS A 158 13.38 -30.31 2.66
C HIS A 158 13.92 -28.98 3.16
N LEU A 159 13.31 -28.45 4.22
CA LEU A 159 13.78 -27.23 4.85
C LEU A 159 14.76 -27.56 5.96
N TRP A 160 15.94 -26.99 5.89
CA TRP A 160 16.95 -27.09 6.92
C TRP A 160 17.15 -25.74 7.59
N ILE A 161 17.38 -25.75 8.89
CA ILE A 161 17.47 -24.54 9.70
C ILE A 161 18.79 -24.58 10.47
N ILE A 162 19.66 -23.62 10.16
CA ILE A 162 20.95 -23.45 10.81
C ILE A 162 20.89 -22.19 11.68
N SER A 163 20.96 -22.35 13.00
CA SER A 163 21.14 -21.23 13.93
C SER A 163 22.60 -20.80 13.95
N TRP A 164 22.88 -19.53 13.68
CA TRP A 164 24.21 -18.96 13.51
C TRP A 164 24.49 -17.85 14.53
N ASP A 165 25.57 -17.99 15.30
CA ASP A 165 25.95 -17.05 16.36
C ASP A 165 27.00 -16.00 15.93
N GLY A 166 27.39 -15.97 14.65
CA GLY A 166 28.49 -15.15 14.15
C GLY A 166 29.82 -15.91 13.97
N SER A 167 29.94 -17.10 14.55
CA SER A 167 31.16 -17.93 14.51
C SER A 167 30.91 -19.41 14.25
N THR A 168 29.80 -19.96 14.77
CA THR A 168 29.42 -21.36 14.63
C THR A 168 27.94 -21.48 14.27
N GLY A 169 27.63 -22.51 13.47
CA GLY A 169 26.27 -22.89 13.10
C GLY A 169 25.87 -24.21 13.76
N ALA A 170 24.59 -24.32 14.13
CA ALA A 170 23.98 -25.53 14.64
C ALA A 170 22.69 -25.84 13.88
N ILE A 171 22.47 -27.12 13.53
CA ILE A 171 21.22 -27.55 12.90
C ILE A 171 20.16 -27.66 13.99
N ILE A 172 19.05 -26.97 13.78
CA ILE A 172 17.97 -26.85 14.77
C ILE A 172 16.62 -27.26 14.19
N ASN A 173 16.61 -28.16 13.22
CA ASN A 173 15.40 -28.86 12.75
C ASN A 173 15.54 -30.36 13.03
N GLN A 174 14.39 -31.02 13.24
CA GLN A 174 14.33 -32.45 13.40
C GLN A 174 14.77 -33.14 12.10
N THR A 175 15.57 -34.20 12.26
CA THR A 175 15.97 -35.08 11.17
C THR A 175 15.37 -36.47 11.32
N ASP A 176 15.14 -37.16 10.21
CA ASP A 176 14.78 -38.57 10.25
C ASP A 176 15.98 -39.41 10.77
N PRO A 177 15.75 -40.43 11.61
CA PRO A 177 16.85 -41.23 12.16
C PRO A 177 17.53 -42.16 11.14
N GLU A 178 16.80 -42.58 10.10
CA GLU A 178 17.24 -43.61 9.16
C GLU A 178 17.98 -43.04 7.95
N GLY A 179 17.58 -41.86 7.49
CA GLY A 179 18.12 -41.21 6.29
C GLY A 179 18.90 -39.93 6.56
N GLY A 180 18.85 -39.38 7.77
CA GLY A 180 19.42 -38.10 8.13
C GLY A 180 18.73 -36.89 7.48
N ASN A 181 17.59 -37.02 6.80
CA ASN A 181 16.97 -35.87 6.12
C ASN A 181 16.20 -34.98 7.11
N SER A 182 16.03 -33.71 6.78
CA SER A 182 15.05 -32.88 7.50
C SER A 182 13.64 -33.45 7.38
N THR A 183 12.92 -33.47 8.51
CA THR A 183 11.49 -33.85 8.54
C THR A 183 10.55 -32.70 8.15
N LEU A 184 11.08 -31.49 7.97
CA LEU A 184 10.34 -30.32 7.51
C LEU A 184 10.25 -30.38 5.98
N VAL A 185 9.05 -30.67 5.47
CA VAL A 185 8.82 -30.93 4.06
C VAL A 185 7.69 -30.09 3.48
N SER A 186 7.84 -29.67 2.23
CA SER A 186 6.82 -29.00 1.43
C SER A 186 6.95 -29.44 -0.02
N THR A 187 5.93 -29.24 -0.84
CA THR A 187 5.87 -29.74 -2.21
C THR A 187 5.33 -28.66 -3.11
N ALA A 188 5.98 -28.37 -4.25
CA ALA A 188 5.58 -27.40 -5.28
C ALA A 188 5.36 -25.94 -4.80
N GLU A 189 4.61 -25.74 -3.73
CA GLU A 189 4.42 -24.54 -2.91
C GLU A 189 5.56 -24.43 -1.88
N MET A 190 6.04 -23.20 -1.71
CA MET A 190 7.15 -22.88 -0.82
C MET A 190 6.70 -22.98 0.64
N PHE A 191 7.67 -23.12 1.54
CA PHE A 191 7.41 -22.94 2.97
C PHE A 191 6.88 -21.53 3.26
N GLU A 192 6.18 -21.39 4.38
CA GLU A 192 5.72 -20.10 4.89
C GLU A 192 6.11 -19.95 6.35
N ILE A 193 6.62 -18.78 6.72
CA ILE A 193 6.91 -18.43 8.12
C ILE A 193 5.67 -17.76 8.70
N LEU A 194 5.13 -18.34 9.78
CA LEU A 194 3.90 -17.86 10.43
C LEU A 194 4.24 -17.21 11.77
N GLU A 195 4.16 -15.88 11.82
CA GLU A 195 4.26 -15.13 13.06
C GLU A 195 2.87 -14.96 13.68
N ILE A 196 2.42 -15.96 14.45
CA ILE A 196 1.07 -15.98 15.04
C ILE A 196 1.05 -15.47 16.47
N ASP A 197 2.17 -15.55 17.18
CA ASP A 197 2.36 -15.00 18.53
C ASP A 197 3.35 -13.85 18.46
N SER A 198 3.15 -12.79 19.26
CA SER A 198 4.06 -11.66 19.26
C SER A 198 5.29 -11.95 20.13
N ALA A 199 5.15 -12.68 21.23
CA ALA A 199 6.27 -12.92 22.13
C ALA A 199 6.95 -14.29 21.94
N GLY A 200 6.59 -15.04 20.89
CA GLY A 200 7.02 -16.42 20.72
C GLY A 200 7.73 -16.70 19.39
N PRO A 201 8.39 -17.86 19.29
CA PRO A 201 8.94 -18.38 18.04
C PRO A 201 7.91 -18.37 16.91
N ALA A 202 8.37 -18.13 15.69
CA ALA A 202 7.55 -18.32 14.50
C ALA A 202 7.27 -19.82 14.28
N TYR A 203 6.14 -20.12 13.64
CA TYR A 203 5.86 -21.44 13.09
C TYR A 203 6.29 -21.49 11.63
N ILE A 204 6.47 -22.69 11.09
CA ILE A 204 6.74 -22.91 9.67
C ILE A 204 5.61 -23.77 9.13
N ARG A 205 5.03 -23.37 8.00
CA ARG A 205 4.01 -24.16 7.30
C ARG A 205 4.57 -24.70 6.00
N GLY A 206 4.45 -26.00 5.81
CA GLY A 206 4.67 -26.68 4.54
C GLY A 206 3.35 -27.18 3.96
N PHE A 207 3.33 -27.42 2.66
CA PHE A 207 2.18 -27.95 1.93
C PHE A 207 2.56 -29.26 1.25
N CYS A 208 1.73 -30.29 1.39
CA CYS A 208 1.95 -31.60 0.78
C CYS A 208 0.62 -32.10 0.18
N PRO A 209 0.46 -32.24 -1.14
CA PRO A 209 -0.83 -32.39 -1.78
C PRO A 209 -1.17 -33.88 -1.75
N ASN A 210 -2.47 -34.22 -1.80
CA ASN A 210 -2.90 -35.62 -1.81
C ASN A 210 -2.38 -36.42 -3.02
N THR A 211 -2.01 -35.74 -4.11
CA THR A 211 -1.64 -36.35 -5.41
C THR A 211 -0.24 -36.96 -5.46
N LEU A 212 0.59 -36.77 -4.43
CA LEU A 212 1.82 -37.56 -4.28
C LEU A 212 1.45 -38.95 -3.75
N GLU A 213 0.85 -39.74 -4.64
CA GLU A 213 0.50 -41.14 -4.41
C GLU A 213 1.76 -41.97 -4.13
N ALA A 214 1.84 -42.51 -2.90
CA ALA A 214 2.51 -43.76 -2.51
C ALA A 214 4.03 -43.96 -2.75
N GLY A 215 4.71 -43.15 -3.57
CA GLY A 215 6.08 -43.45 -4.02
C GLY A 215 7.22 -42.95 -3.14
N PHE A 216 7.02 -41.87 -2.37
CA PHE A 216 8.14 -41.16 -1.70
C PHE A 216 8.35 -41.54 -0.23
N GLY A 217 7.69 -42.59 0.27
CA GLY A 217 7.91 -43.09 1.63
C GLY A 217 7.56 -42.11 2.76
N TYR A 218 7.00 -40.93 2.48
CA TYR A 218 6.61 -39.99 3.52
C TYR A 218 5.56 -40.61 4.44
N SER A 219 5.85 -40.53 5.74
CA SER A 219 5.18 -41.34 6.74
C SER A 219 3.67 -41.07 6.82
N ALA A 220 2.91 -42.09 7.20
CA ALA A 220 1.50 -41.98 7.59
C ALA A 220 1.23 -40.86 8.61
N ILE A 221 2.25 -40.39 9.32
CA ILE A 221 2.17 -39.29 10.28
C ILE A 221 1.75 -37.99 9.58
N LEU A 222 2.30 -37.64 8.42
CA LEU A 222 1.92 -36.39 7.73
C LEU A 222 0.44 -36.39 7.32
N ARG A 223 -0.06 -37.54 6.84
CA ARG A 223 -1.47 -37.71 6.47
C ARG A 223 -2.43 -37.76 7.67
N SER A 224 -1.91 -38.01 8.86
CA SER A 224 -2.69 -38.01 10.09
C SER A 224 -2.89 -36.62 10.69
N VAL A 225 -2.21 -35.60 10.15
CA VAL A 225 -2.35 -34.22 10.61
C VAL A 225 -3.74 -33.68 10.23
N PRO A 226 -4.52 -33.12 11.17
CA PRO A 226 -5.90 -32.66 10.90
C PRO A 226 -6.04 -31.56 9.84
N THR A 227 -4.96 -30.85 9.56
CA THR A 227 -4.93 -29.70 8.62
C THR A 227 -4.35 -30.04 7.26
N PHE A 228 -4.08 -31.32 6.99
CA PHE A 228 -3.59 -31.79 5.70
C PHE A 228 -4.45 -31.22 4.55
N PRO A 229 -3.86 -30.67 3.47
CA PRO A 229 -2.45 -30.77 3.05
C PRO A 229 -1.46 -29.82 3.74
N ALA A 230 -1.92 -28.92 4.61
CA ALA A 230 -1.07 -28.00 5.34
C ALA A 230 -0.51 -28.64 6.62
N ILE A 231 0.79 -28.52 6.84
CA ILE A 231 1.49 -29.08 7.99
C ILE A 231 2.22 -27.96 8.69
N THR A 232 2.01 -27.81 10.00
CA THR A 232 2.71 -26.81 10.81
C THR A 232 3.83 -27.45 11.62
N TYR A 233 5.02 -26.90 11.46
CA TYR A 233 6.21 -27.17 12.24
C TYR A 233 6.43 -26.04 13.24
N GLY A 234 6.89 -26.38 14.45
CA GLY A 234 7.14 -25.38 15.49
C GLY A 234 8.33 -25.73 16.36
N TRP A 235 8.74 -24.77 17.18
CA TRP A 235 9.87 -24.87 18.09
C TRP A 235 9.49 -25.61 19.37
N ASN A 236 10.27 -26.62 19.78
CA ASN A 236 10.07 -27.29 21.07
C ASN A 236 10.99 -26.79 22.20
N GLY A 237 11.78 -25.74 21.97
CA GLY A 237 12.83 -25.27 22.87
C GLY A 237 14.25 -25.65 22.43
N SER A 238 14.40 -26.59 21.49
CA SER A 238 15.71 -27.07 20.99
C SER A 238 15.76 -27.28 19.48
N GLN A 239 14.66 -27.68 18.86
CA GLN A 239 14.58 -27.87 17.41
C GLN A 239 13.14 -27.66 16.88
N TYR A 240 13.04 -27.34 15.59
CA TYR A 240 11.81 -27.30 14.82
C TYR A 240 11.37 -28.70 14.39
N GLY A 241 10.07 -28.97 14.45
CA GLY A 241 9.50 -30.25 14.03
C GLY A 241 7.99 -30.31 14.26
N ILE A 242 7.42 -31.50 14.12
CA ILE A 242 6.01 -31.76 14.43
C ILE A 242 5.94 -32.23 15.88
N TRP A 243 5.40 -31.38 16.76
CA TRP A 243 5.30 -31.66 18.19
C TRP A 243 3.84 -31.66 18.66
N PRO A 244 3.49 -32.41 19.73
CA PRO A 244 2.12 -32.45 20.23
C PRO A 244 1.54 -31.10 20.66
N ASN A 245 2.40 -30.15 21.07
CA ASN A 245 2.01 -28.81 21.50
C ASN A 245 2.06 -27.76 20.37
N VAL A 246 2.46 -28.14 19.16
CA VAL A 246 2.47 -27.23 18.00
C VAL A 246 1.07 -27.21 17.38
N PRO A 247 0.38 -26.06 17.36
CA PRO A 247 -0.92 -25.96 16.73
C PRO A 247 -0.80 -26.25 15.23
N GLN A 248 -1.69 -27.10 14.73
CA GLN A 248 -1.78 -27.38 13.30
C GLN A 248 -2.72 -26.34 12.68
N ILE A 249 -2.20 -25.55 11.75
CA ILE A 249 -2.89 -24.39 11.17
C ILE A 249 -3.32 -24.71 9.73
N PRO A 250 -4.62 -24.68 9.43
CA PRO A 250 -5.13 -24.94 8.08
C PRO A 250 -4.54 -24.00 7.03
N GLY A 251 -4.38 -24.49 5.80
CA GLY A 251 -3.89 -23.69 4.66
C GLY A 251 -4.76 -22.47 4.34
N ASN A 252 -6.08 -22.58 4.56
CA ASN A 252 -7.07 -21.53 4.37
C ASN A 252 -7.28 -20.64 5.61
N ALA A 253 -6.50 -20.82 6.69
CA ALA A 253 -6.64 -20.01 7.89
C ALA A 253 -6.31 -18.52 7.65
N TYR A 254 -7.14 -17.64 8.18
CA TYR A 254 -6.89 -16.20 8.23
C TYR A 254 -5.86 -15.87 9.30
N LEU A 255 -4.59 -15.81 8.91
CA LEU A 255 -3.50 -15.42 9.80
C LEU A 255 -3.56 -13.94 10.18
N PRO A 256 -3.03 -13.55 11.36
CA PRO A 256 -3.02 -12.15 11.78
C PRO A 256 -2.45 -11.23 10.69
N ALA A 257 -3.19 -10.18 10.34
CA ALA A 257 -2.80 -9.13 9.41
C ALA A 257 -2.93 -7.73 10.04
N ASN A 258 -3.07 -7.69 11.36
CA ASN A 258 -3.26 -6.49 12.16
C ASN A 258 -2.07 -6.19 13.09
N ARG A 259 -0.90 -6.80 12.87
CA ARG A 259 0.32 -6.57 13.68
C ARG A 259 1.11 -5.37 13.17
N LEU A 260 0.38 -4.30 12.92
CA LEU A 260 0.88 -3.04 12.41
C LEU A 260 0.60 -1.94 13.43
N SER A 261 1.42 -0.90 13.37
CA SER A 261 1.14 0.40 13.96
C SER A 261 1.28 1.42 12.84
N VAL A 262 0.15 1.85 12.28
CA VAL A 262 0.12 2.71 11.09
C VAL A 262 -0.45 4.07 11.43
N SER A 263 0.20 5.10 10.91
CA SER A 263 -0.35 6.46 10.85
C SER A 263 -0.69 6.80 9.40
N VAL A 264 -1.90 7.29 9.18
CA VAL A 264 -2.38 7.76 7.87
C VAL A 264 -2.67 9.24 8.01
N ARG A 265 -2.05 10.05 7.15
CA ARG A 265 -2.33 11.49 7.03
C ARG A 265 -2.92 11.78 5.67
N CYS A 266 -3.94 12.63 5.62
CA CYS A 266 -4.54 13.05 4.36
C CYS A 266 -4.40 14.55 4.15
N ARG A 267 -3.92 14.93 2.96
CA ARG A 267 -3.87 16.31 2.46
C ARG A 267 -4.91 16.46 1.36
N ALA A 268 -5.61 17.58 1.34
CA ALA A 268 -6.55 17.89 0.28
C ALA A 268 -6.29 19.27 -0.35
N TRP A 269 -6.39 19.35 -1.68
CA TRP A 269 -6.27 20.60 -2.42
C TRP A 269 -7.12 20.57 -3.70
N ILE A 270 -7.40 21.74 -4.25
CA ILE A 270 -8.22 21.88 -5.47
C ILE A 270 -7.32 21.78 -6.70
N VAL A 271 -7.74 21.00 -7.69
CA VAL A 271 -7.15 20.93 -9.04
C VAL A 271 -8.28 21.08 -10.07
N SER A 272 -8.32 22.23 -10.73
CA SER A 272 -9.45 22.67 -11.57
C SER A 272 -10.72 22.76 -10.72
N ASP A 273 -11.71 21.89 -10.96
CA ASP A 273 -13.00 21.88 -10.26
C ASP A 273 -13.17 20.66 -9.33
N SER A 274 -12.09 19.91 -9.07
CA SER A 274 -12.11 18.73 -8.21
C SER A 274 -11.15 18.87 -7.04
N LEU A 275 -11.46 18.19 -5.94
CA LEU A 275 -10.55 18.00 -4.82
C LEU A 275 -9.68 16.75 -5.07
N VAL A 276 -8.38 16.90 -4.84
CA VAL A 276 -7.43 15.80 -4.76
C VAL A 276 -7.16 15.53 -3.29
N TYR A 277 -7.32 14.28 -2.87
CA TYR A 277 -7.04 13.75 -1.54
C TYR A 277 -5.81 12.84 -1.63
N GLN A 278 -4.69 13.22 -1.03
CA GLN A 278 -3.47 12.42 -0.98
C GLN A 278 -3.28 11.83 0.41
N TYR A 279 -3.12 10.52 0.46
CA TYR A 279 -2.95 9.76 1.70
C TYR A 279 -1.49 9.37 1.86
N ASP A 280 -0.81 9.94 2.85
CA ASP A 280 0.55 9.54 3.22
C ASP A 280 0.47 8.55 4.39
N TRP A 281 1.16 7.42 4.24
CA TRP A 281 1.17 6.36 5.25
C TRP A 281 2.55 6.21 5.87
N THR A 282 2.57 5.86 7.16
CA THR A 282 3.78 5.53 7.89
C THR A 282 3.55 4.26 8.67
N ASN A 283 4.39 3.26 8.42
CA ASN A 283 4.40 2.02 9.18
C ASN A 283 5.45 2.17 10.29
N ALA A 284 5.04 2.18 11.55
CA ALA A 284 5.95 2.49 12.65
C ALA A 284 7.09 1.45 12.77
N PRO A 285 8.25 1.81 13.34
CA PRO A 285 9.33 0.85 13.59
C PRO A 285 8.93 -0.31 14.50
N THR A 286 7.89 -0.14 15.32
CA THR A 286 7.35 -1.16 16.21
C THR A 286 6.42 -2.17 15.52
N SER A 287 6.05 -1.91 14.26
CA SER A 287 5.27 -2.85 13.46
C SER A 287 6.05 -4.12 13.18
N ARG A 288 5.33 -5.24 13.11
CA ARG A 288 5.91 -6.56 12.87
C ARG A 288 5.56 -7.11 11.49
N GLN A 289 4.73 -6.38 10.77
CA GLN A 289 4.33 -6.71 9.42
C GLN A 289 4.66 -5.54 8.50
N ARG A 290 4.88 -5.87 7.23
CA ARG A 290 4.89 -4.89 6.14
C ARG A 290 3.45 -4.57 5.79
N MET A 291 3.13 -3.33 5.45
CA MET A 291 1.77 -2.98 5.03
C MET A 291 1.59 -3.32 3.54
N THR A 292 0.50 -4.01 3.21
CA THR A 292 0.21 -4.53 1.86
C THR A 292 -1.15 -4.17 1.31
N ASN A 293 -2.10 -3.81 2.18
CA ASN A 293 -3.42 -3.35 1.77
C ASN A 293 -3.80 -2.07 2.49
N PHE A 294 -4.51 -1.20 1.79
CA PHE A 294 -5.11 0.01 2.31
C PHE A 294 -6.50 0.15 1.75
N ALA A 295 -7.46 0.58 2.57
CA ALA A 295 -8.78 0.89 2.09
C ALA A 295 -9.39 2.06 2.86
N LEU A 296 -10.37 2.69 2.21
CA LEU A 296 -11.21 3.72 2.79
C LEU A 296 -12.65 3.23 2.78
N SER A 297 -13.29 3.28 3.94
CA SER A 297 -14.70 2.94 4.11
C SER A 297 -15.57 4.19 4.05
N GLY A 298 -16.70 4.08 3.37
CA GLY A 298 -17.58 5.20 3.08
C GLY A 298 -17.12 6.02 1.87
N ILE A 299 -16.53 5.41 0.84
CA ILE A 299 -16.21 6.12 -0.41
C ILE A 299 -17.13 5.61 -1.53
N ARG A 300 -17.77 6.52 -2.26
CA ARG A 300 -18.61 6.19 -3.43
C ARG A 300 -17.76 5.97 -4.67
N LYS A 301 -18.35 5.47 -5.77
CA LYS A 301 -17.65 5.06 -7.00
C LYS A 301 -17.17 6.23 -7.90
N ASP A 302 -17.65 7.44 -7.66
CA ASP A 302 -17.45 8.58 -8.57
C ASP A 302 -16.14 9.35 -8.25
N PHE A 303 -15.00 8.71 -8.50
CA PHE A 303 -13.67 9.32 -8.35
C PHE A 303 -12.63 8.69 -9.27
N GLN A 304 -11.50 9.37 -9.43
CA GLN A 304 -10.30 8.83 -10.08
C GLN A 304 -9.25 8.48 -9.02
N SER A 305 -8.69 7.28 -9.10
CA SER A 305 -7.55 6.85 -8.27
C SER A 305 -6.24 7.12 -8.99
N LEU A 306 -5.22 7.53 -8.24
CA LEU A 306 -3.83 7.46 -8.68
C LEU A 306 -3.04 6.67 -7.63
N GLU A 307 -2.47 5.55 -8.04
CA GLU A 307 -1.65 4.66 -7.20
C GLU A 307 -0.15 5.00 -7.31
N PRO A 308 0.62 4.83 -6.21
CA PRO A 308 2.06 4.85 -6.27
C PRO A 308 2.62 3.59 -6.94
N ASN A 309 3.88 3.63 -7.37
CA ASN A 309 4.53 2.49 -8.03
C ASN A 309 4.44 1.22 -7.17
N GLY A 310 4.01 0.12 -7.79
CA GLY A 310 3.86 -1.18 -7.13
C GLY A 310 2.58 -1.38 -6.33
N TRP A 311 1.68 -0.42 -6.35
CA TRP A 311 0.33 -0.56 -5.80
C TRP A 311 -0.67 -0.53 -6.95
N ARG A 312 -1.78 -1.24 -6.78
CA ARG A 312 -2.89 -1.25 -7.72
C ARG A 312 -4.20 -0.90 -7.00
N PHE A 313 -5.04 -0.13 -7.67
CA PHE A 313 -6.41 0.08 -7.23
C PHE A 313 -7.26 -1.16 -7.48
N LEU A 314 -7.99 -1.62 -6.47
CA LEU A 314 -8.86 -2.81 -6.53
C LEU A 314 -10.30 -2.47 -6.93
N GLY A 315 -10.61 -1.19 -7.13
CA GLY A 315 -11.98 -0.72 -7.34
C GLY A 315 -12.69 -0.39 -6.03
N VAL A 316 -14.00 -0.13 -6.16
CA VAL A 316 -14.91 0.01 -5.02
C VAL A 316 -15.80 -1.22 -4.95
N TRP A 317 -15.95 -1.78 -3.75
CA TRP A 317 -16.78 -2.97 -3.57
C TRP A 317 -18.23 -2.71 -3.99
N ASP A 318 -18.88 -3.71 -4.59
CA ASP A 318 -20.22 -3.54 -5.14
C ASP A 318 -21.32 -3.41 -4.08
N ASP A 319 -21.13 -4.08 -2.94
CA ASP A 319 -22.08 -4.17 -1.85
C ASP A 319 -21.78 -3.20 -0.69
N GLN A 320 -20.58 -2.60 -0.70
CA GLN A 320 -20.13 -1.69 0.35
C GLN A 320 -19.31 -0.54 -0.24
N PRO A 321 -19.43 0.69 0.29
CA PRO A 321 -18.68 1.84 -0.23
C PRO A 321 -17.21 1.78 0.25
N ILE A 322 -16.44 0.81 -0.24
CA ILE A 322 -15.04 0.58 0.16
C ILE A 322 -14.15 0.67 -1.06
N ALA A 323 -13.30 1.69 -1.09
CA ALA A 323 -12.24 1.84 -2.07
C ALA A 323 -10.97 1.20 -1.52
N GLY A 324 -10.36 0.27 -2.26
CA GLY A 324 -9.21 -0.50 -1.79
C GLY A 324 -8.01 -0.45 -2.74
N TRP A 325 -6.82 -0.52 -2.17
CA TRP A 325 -5.54 -0.62 -2.86
C TRP A 325 -4.72 -1.75 -2.24
N LYS A 326 -3.94 -2.43 -3.10
CA LYS A 326 -3.08 -3.53 -2.69
C LYS A 326 -1.76 -3.47 -3.45
N VAL A 327 -0.68 -3.97 -2.85
CA VAL A 327 0.58 -4.20 -3.57
C VAL A 327 0.31 -5.14 -4.77
N GLU A 328 0.74 -4.74 -5.95
CA GLU A 328 0.36 -5.36 -7.23
C GLU A 328 0.76 -6.82 -7.32
N ASP A 329 1.98 -7.12 -6.86
CA ASP A 329 2.54 -8.45 -6.81
C ASP A 329 2.89 -8.81 -5.37
N ALA A 330 2.29 -9.88 -4.85
CA ALA A 330 2.60 -10.39 -3.52
C ALA A 330 4.05 -10.87 -3.40
N PHE A 331 4.68 -11.21 -4.53
CA PHE A 331 6.09 -11.63 -4.61
C PHE A 331 7.05 -10.44 -4.61
N GLU A 332 6.59 -9.24 -5.00
CA GLU A 332 7.42 -8.02 -4.93
C GLU A 332 7.34 -7.38 -3.54
N LEU A 333 7.77 -8.13 -2.52
CA LEU A 333 7.80 -7.65 -1.13
C LEU A 333 8.47 -6.27 -1.01
N LYS A 334 9.45 -5.96 -1.87
CA LYS A 334 10.12 -4.65 -1.94
C LYS A 334 9.17 -3.45 -2.14
N LYS A 335 8.00 -3.65 -2.76
CA LYS A 335 6.97 -2.61 -2.97
C LYS A 335 6.01 -2.45 -1.78
N SER A 336 6.00 -3.40 -0.85
CA SER A 336 5.25 -3.28 0.41
C SER A 336 5.99 -2.38 1.42
N LEU A 337 5.21 -1.65 2.23
CA LEU A 337 5.76 -0.67 3.15
C LEU A 337 6.30 -1.35 4.43
N ALA A 338 7.62 -1.49 4.53
CA ALA A 338 8.31 -2.11 5.65
C ALA A 338 8.12 -1.33 6.97
N ALA A 339 8.36 -1.99 8.11
CA ALA A 339 8.37 -1.33 9.41
C ALA A 339 9.41 -0.19 9.43
N GLY A 340 9.05 0.92 10.06
CA GLY A 340 9.87 2.14 10.12
C GLY A 340 9.90 2.96 8.83
N SER A 341 9.18 2.54 7.78
CA SER A 341 9.16 3.24 6.50
C SER A 341 7.92 4.14 6.35
N SER A 342 8.07 5.20 5.57
CA SER A 342 7.00 6.09 5.13
C SER A 342 7.00 6.17 3.61
N GLN A 343 5.85 6.41 3.03
CA GLN A 343 5.69 6.59 1.59
C GLN A 343 4.54 7.56 1.31
N GLU A 344 4.66 8.34 0.25
CA GLU A 344 3.50 9.04 -0.31
C GLU A 344 2.57 7.98 -0.92
N GLY A 345 1.40 7.81 -0.32
CA GLY A 345 0.49 6.74 -0.67
C GLY A 345 -0.38 7.10 -1.87
N VAL A 346 -1.66 6.75 -1.77
CA VAL A 346 -2.61 6.84 -2.88
C VAL A 346 -3.21 8.24 -2.99
N GLN A 347 -3.70 8.61 -4.17
CA GLN A 347 -4.50 9.81 -4.36
C GLN A 347 -5.89 9.48 -4.89
N ILE A 348 -6.87 10.27 -4.45
CA ILE A 348 -8.24 10.25 -4.97
C ILE A 348 -8.58 11.64 -5.48
N ARG A 349 -9.02 11.73 -6.73
CA ARG A 349 -9.60 12.96 -7.29
C ARG A 349 -11.11 12.82 -7.40
N SER A 350 -11.85 13.71 -6.75
CA SER A 350 -13.32 13.68 -6.71
C SER A 350 -13.90 15.09 -6.60
N GLU A 351 -15.15 15.27 -7.04
CA GLU A 351 -15.93 16.49 -6.78
C GLU A 351 -16.55 16.49 -5.37
N GLY A 352 -16.50 15.35 -4.68
CA GLY A 352 -17.00 15.22 -3.31
C GLY A 352 -16.22 16.10 -2.33
N ILE A 353 -16.96 16.71 -1.39
CA ILE A 353 -16.41 17.54 -0.31
C ILE A 353 -15.83 16.68 0.82
N PRO A 354 -14.88 17.20 1.62
CA PRO A 354 -14.22 16.39 2.64
C PRO A 354 -15.19 15.98 3.75
N ARG A 355 -15.14 14.70 4.13
CA ARG A 355 -15.74 14.19 5.37
C ARG A 355 -14.78 13.30 6.12
N THR A 356 -15.06 13.05 7.39
CA THR A 356 -14.40 11.99 8.16
C THR A 356 -14.78 10.60 7.63
N VAL A 357 -13.78 9.77 7.33
CA VAL A 357 -13.93 8.38 6.88
C VAL A 357 -13.04 7.46 7.70
N LYS A 358 -13.33 6.15 7.67
CA LYS A 358 -12.45 5.16 8.28
C LYS A 358 -11.43 4.67 7.25
N PHE A 359 -10.17 4.60 7.65
CA PHE A 359 -9.18 3.82 6.91
C PHE A 359 -9.03 2.43 7.51
N ILE A 360 -8.66 1.46 6.69
CA ILE A 360 -8.41 0.07 7.07
C ILE A 360 -7.10 -0.35 6.41
N VAL A 361 -6.22 -1.00 7.17
CA VAL A 361 -4.91 -1.46 6.72
C VAL A 361 -4.69 -2.91 7.11
N GLN A 362 -4.20 -3.71 6.16
CA GLN A 362 -3.71 -5.06 6.44
C GLN A 362 -2.22 -5.19 6.18
N GLY A 363 -1.58 -5.96 7.05
CA GLY A 363 -0.21 -6.40 6.95
C GLY A 363 -0.06 -7.54 5.95
N LEU A 364 1.18 -7.74 5.50
CA LEU A 364 1.59 -8.92 4.78
C LEU A 364 1.30 -10.14 5.64
N ARG A 365 0.60 -11.09 5.04
CA ARG A 365 0.42 -12.44 5.55
C ARG A 365 0.63 -13.41 4.39
N PRO A 366 0.98 -14.67 4.69
CA PRO A 366 1.01 -15.73 3.70
C PRO A 366 -0.32 -15.83 2.94
N ILE A 367 -0.22 -16.26 1.68
CA ILE A 367 -1.39 -16.41 0.81
C ILE A 367 -2.26 -17.53 1.38
N GLN A 368 -3.57 -17.33 1.33
CA GLN A 368 -4.50 -18.40 1.67
C GLN A 368 -4.59 -19.39 0.54
N HIS A 369 -4.41 -20.65 0.90
CA HIS A 369 -4.62 -21.76 0.00
C HIS A 369 -6.10 -22.13 0.09
N LEU A 370 -6.88 -21.60 -0.84
CA LEU A 370 -8.31 -21.92 -0.94
C LEU A 370 -8.42 -23.35 -1.47
N SER A 371 -9.10 -24.22 -0.71
CA SER A 371 -9.45 -25.54 -1.19
C SER A 371 -10.54 -25.45 -2.27
N LEU A 372 -10.72 -26.52 -3.06
CA LEU A 372 -11.85 -26.60 -3.99
C LEU A 372 -13.21 -26.47 -3.28
N GLU A 373 -13.29 -26.83 -2.01
CA GLU A 373 -14.50 -26.70 -1.17
C GLU A 373 -14.75 -25.25 -0.73
N ASP A 374 -13.68 -24.44 -0.65
CA ASP A 374 -13.75 -22.99 -0.40
C ASP A 374 -14.20 -22.19 -1.64
N LEU A 375 -14.49 -22.85 -2.77
CA LEU A 375 -14.94 -22.21 -4.00
C LEU A 375 -16.40 -21.74 -3.96
N ASP A 376 -17.16 -21.92 -2.88
CA ASP A 376 -18.44 -21.22 -2.70
C ASP A 376 -18.16 -19.71 -2.63
N PRO A 377 -18.46 -18.94 -3.70
CA PRO A 377 -18.03 -17.55 -3.78
C PRO A 377 -18.70 -16.67 -2.73
N VAL A 378 -19.90 -17.05 -2.26
CA VAL A 378 -20.65 -16.28 -1.25
C VAL A 378 -20.02 -16.44 0.12
N ARG A 379 -19.75 -17.69 0.54
CA ARG A 379 -19.09 -17.98 1.82
C ARG A 379 -17.66 -17.47 1.85
N ALA A 380 -16.92 -17.63 0.77
CA ALA A 380 -15.57 -17.10 0.63
C ALA A 380 -15.55 -15.57 0.77
N ARG A 381 -16.50 -14.89 0.11
CA ARG A 381 -16.66 -13.43 0.20
C ARG A 381 -16.99 -12.97 1.62
N GLU A 382 -17.91 -13.65 2.31
CA GLU A 382 -18.27 -13.28 3.68
C GLU A 382 -17.13 -13.51 4.68
N SER A 383 -16.42 -14.64 4.55
CA SER A 383 -15.26 -14.96 5.39
C SER A 383 -14.14 -13.95 5.16
N PHE A 384 -13.85 -13.63 3.90
CA PHE A 384 -12.87 -12.61 3.53
C PHE A 384 -13.26 -11.24 4.08
N ARG A 385 -14.54 -10.87 3.98
CA ARG A 385 -15.05 -9.60 4.53
C ARG A 385 -14.87 -9.53 6.05
N ASN A 386 -15.25 -10.58 6.76
CA ASN A 386 -15.14 -10.64 8.21
C ASN A 386 -13.68 -10.55 8.64
N ASP A 387 -12.78 -11.24 7.95
CA ASP A 387 -11.36 -11.08 8.16
C ASP A 387 -10.89 -9.65 7.85
N PHE A 388 -11.26 -9.10 6.70
CA PHE A 388 -10.81 -7.77 6.29
C PHE A 388 -11.16 -6.69 7.32
N PHE A 389 -12.29 -6.78 8.01
CA PHE A 389 -12.64 -5.80 9.05
C PHE A 389 -12.09 -6.14 10.43
N ASN A 390 -12.05 -7.41 10.81
CA ASN A 390 -11.68 -7.82 12.17
C ASN A 390 -10.18 -8.08 12.34
N ASN A 391 -9.48 -8.33 11.24
CA ASN A 391 -8.06 -8.64 11.17
C ASN A 391 -7.30 -7.55 10.40
N SER A 392 -7.58 -6.30 10.77
CA SER A 392 -6.95 -5.11 10.21
C SER A 392 -6.67 -4.09 11.32
N VAL A 393 -5.76 -3.17 11.03
CA VAL A 393 -5.65 -1.91 11.79
C VAL A 393 -6.57 -0.89 11.14
N ALA A 394 -7.38 -0.21 11.96
CA ALA A 394 -8.29 0.82 11.48
C ALA A 394 -8.08 2.13 12.24
N GLY A 395 -8.40 3.23 11.57
CA GLY A 395 -8.40 4.55 12.17
C GLY A 395 -9.25 5.52 11.37
N THR A 396 -9.10 6.81 11.64
CA THR A 396 -9.89 7.87 11.01
C THR A 396 -9.00 8.78 10.16
N THR A 397 -9.50 9.17 9.00
CA THR A 397 -8.89 10.16 8.11
C THR A 397 -10.02 10.93 7.41
N ILE A 398 -9.71 11.72 6.37
CA ILE A 398 -10.71 12.40 5.55
C ILE A 398 -10.77 11.77 4.16
N GLY A 399 -11.95 11.81 3.55
CA GLY A 399 -12.14 11.38 2.16
C GLY A 399 -13.34 12.08 1.53
N PRO A 400 -13.53 11.92 0.20
CA PRO A 400 -14.61 12.58 -0.51
C PRO A 400 -15.98 12.05 -0.09
N ALA A 401 -16.95 12.96 -0.09
CA ALA A 401 -18.35 12.66 0.10
C ALA A 401 -19.22 13.54 -0.80
N ASP A 402 -20.32 12.96 -1.27
CA ASP A 402 -21.32 13.75 -1.97
C ASP A 402 -21.86 14.84 -1.03
N PRO A 403 -22.02 16.07 -1.54
CA PRO A 403 -22.74 17.08 -0.82
C PRO A 403 -24.17 16.62 -0.48
N PRO A 404 -24.77 17.11 0.62
CA PRO A 404 -26.12 16.69 1.00
C PRO A 404 -27.16 17.18 -0.02
N ILE A 405 -28.09 16.29 -0.36
CA ILE A 405 -29.22 16.55 -1.26
C ILE A 405 -30.50 16.09 -0.53
N PRO A 406 -31.46 16.99 -0.23
CA PRO A 406 -31.41 18.44 -0.46
C PRO A 406 -30.38 19.14 0.44
N PHE A 407 -29.87 20.29 -0.01
CA PHE A 407 -28.97 21.11 0.78
C PHE A 407 -29.75 21.99 1.77
N VAL A 408 -29.46 21.84 3.07
CA VAL A 408 -30.05 22.65 4.15
C VAL A 408 -28.94 23.38 4.91
N PRO A 409 -28.80 24.72 4.79
CA PRO A 409 -27.66 25.46 5.37
C PRO A 409 -27.45 25.27 6.87
N LEU A 410 -28.55 25.21 7.65
CA LEU A 410 -28.48 25.05 9.10
C LEU A 410 -27.98 23.67 9.52
N GLU A 411 -28.42 22.61 8.84
CA GLU A 411 -27.95 21.24 9.08
C GLU A 411 -26.48 21.07 8.65
N PHE A 412 -26.10 21.74 7.55
CA PHE A 412 -24.71 21.73 7.10
C PHE A 412 -23.77 22.45 8.08
N LEU A 413 -24.22 23.54 8.71
CA LEU A 413 -23.48 24.18 9.81
C LEU A 413 -23.30 23.25 11.02
N ASP A 414 -24.32 22.45 11.36
CA ASP A 414 -24.19 21.47 12.44
C ASP A 414 -23.19 20.35 12.08
N THR A 415 -23.12 19.97 10.80
CA THR A 415 -22.07 19.07 10.28
C THR A 415 -20.68 19.67 10.46
N LEU A 416 -20.47 20.94 10.07
CA LEU A 416 -19.20 21.66 10.27
C LEU A 416 -18.78 21.74 11.75
N ARG A 417 -19.75 21.98 12.66
CA ARG A 417 -19.49 21.99 14.11
C ARG A 417 -19.06 20.61 14.61
N SER A 418 -19.70 19.56 14.09
CA SER A 418 -19.32 18.18 14.37
C SER A 418 -17.89 17.91 13.90
N PHE A 419 -17.51 18.36 12.70
CA PHE A 419 -16.13 18.23 12.22
C PHE A 419 -15.12 18.97 13.09
N ALA A 420 -15.41 20.20 13.56
CA ALA A 420 -14.53 20.91 14.49
C ALA A 420 -14.33 20.13 15.80
N THR A 421 -15.42 19.58 16.34
CA THR A 421 -15.40 18.79 17.59
C THR A 421 -14.62 17.48 17.41
N GLN A 422 -14.90 16.73 16.34
CA GLN A 422 -14.21 15.49 16.01
C GLN A 422 -12.72 15.72 15.74
N SER A 423 -12.39 16.78 15.02
CA SER A 423 -11.00 17.16 14.74
C SER A 423 -10.25 17.45 16.03
N ARG A 424 -10.88 18.08 17.03
CA ARG A 424 -10.29 18.25 18.36
C ARG A 424 -10.07 16.92 19.07
N SER A 425 -11.07 16.02 19.09
CA SER A 425 -10.93 14.71 19.75
C SER A 425 -9.91 13.78 19.10
N LEU A 426 -9.72 13.90 17.78
CA LEU A 426 -8.73 13.15 17.01
C LEU A 426 -7.32 13.79 17.07
N GLY A 427 -7.17 14.94 17.74
CA GLY A 427 -5.91 15.68 17.82
C GLY A 427 -5.51 16.42 16.53
N TRP A 428 -6.42 16.50 15.55
CA TRP A 428 -6.24 17.30 14.32
C TRP A 428 -6.33 18.80 14.59
N ILE A 429 -7.08 19.21 15.62
CA ILE A 429 -6.94 20.52 16.26
C ILE A 429 -6.16 20.31 17.57
N LYS A 430 -4.96 20.88 17.65
CA LYS A 430 -3.99 20.56 18.71
C LYS A 430 -4.41 21.07 20.08
N ASP A 431 -5.06 22.23 20.14
CA ASP A 431 -5.44 22.90 21.38
C ASP A 431 -6.92 23.28 21.46
N GLN A 432 -7.39 23.44 22.70
CA GLN A 432 -8.78 23.75 23.01
C GLN A 432 -9.20 25.16 22.58
N PRO A 433 -8.41 26.24 22.81
CA PRO A 433 -8.78 27.58 22.39
C PRO A 433 -9.04 27.70 20.88
N THR A 434 -8.22 27.04 20.06
CA THR A 434 -8.42 27.01 18.60
C THR A 434 -9.74 26.37 18.23
N ALA A 435 -10.10 25.22 18.84
CA ALA A 435 -11.38 24.56 18.59
C ALA A 435 -12.58 25.44 19.02
N GLU A 436 -12.51 26.08 20.18
CA GLU A 436 -13.57 26.96 20.69
C GLU A 436 -13.78 28.19 19.81
N ARG A 437 -12.70 28.76 19.26
CA ARG A 437 -12.78 29.87 18.29
C ARG A 437 -13.59 29.48 17.06
N TYR A 438 -13.29 28.34 16.43
CA TYR A 438 -14.04 27.86 15.25
C TYR A 438 -15.51 27.56 15.59
N LEU A 439 -15.78 26.93 16.75
CA LEU A 439 -17.14 26.69 17.22
C LEU A 439 -17.90 28.00 17.46
N GLY A 440 -17.22 29.06 17.92
CA GLY A 440 -17.77 30.40 18.09
C GLY A 440 -18.18 31.05 16.76
N TYR A 441 -17.33 30.95 15.73
CA TYR A 441 -17.68 31.44 14.38
C TYR A 441 -18.86 30.69 13.78
N LEU A 442 -18.87 29.36 13.87
CA LEU A 442 -19.97 28.52 13.36
C LEU A 442 -21.29 28.79 14.09
N SER A 443 -21.25 29.01 15.41
CA SER A 443 -22.43 29.40 16.19
C SER A 443 -22.95 30.78 15.79
N SER A 444 -22.04 31.74 15.56
CA SER A 444 -22.39 33.08 15.08
C SER A 444 -23.04 33.03 13.69
N ALA A 445 -22.48 32.24 12.76
CA ALA A 445 -23.05 32.04 11.43
C ALA A 445 -24.46 31.42 11.51
N ARG A 446 -24.66 30.43 12.40
CA ARG A 446 -25.97 29.80 12.64
C ARG A 446 -27.00 30.82 13.13
N THR A 447 -26.68 31.58 14.17
CA THR A 447 -27.58 32.61 14.71
C THR A 447 -27.94 33.64 13.64
N ALA A 448 -26.97 34.08 12.83
CA ALA A 448 -27.22 35.00 11.74
C ALA A 448 -28.17 34.43 10.67
N LEU A 449 -27.99 33.16 10.26
CA LEU A 449 -28.91 32.52 9.30
C LEU A 449 -30.32 32.35 9.87
N GLN A 450 -30.45 32.01 11.15
CA GLN A 450 -31.77 31.91 11.82
C GLN A 450 -32.49 33.27 11.87
N GLN A 451 -31.73 34.37 11.91
CA GLN A 451 -32.25 35.74 11.84
C GLN A 451 -32.43 36.25 10.40
N ASN A 452 -32.27 35.38 9.40
CA ASN A 452 -32.29 35.74 7.97
C ASN A 452 -31.24 36.83 7.59
N ASN A 453 -30.13 36.90 8.32
CA ASN A 453 -29.04 37.83 8.10
C ASN A 453 -27.88 37.12 7.37
N ALA A 454 -28.05 36.92 6.06
CA ALA A 454 -27.05 36.26 5.21
C ALA A 454 -25.69 36.99 5.21
N SER A 455 -25.68 38.31 5.33
CA SER A 455 -24.45 39.13 5.39
C SER A 455 -23.57 38.77 6.58
N ALA A 456 -24.16 38.76 7.77
CA ALA A 456 -23.45 38.42 9.01
C ALA A 456 -22.99 36.96 9.00
N ALA A 457 -23.81 36.05 8.47
CA ALA A 457 -23.43 34.64 8.31
C ALA A 457 -22.21 34.49 7.39
N ARG A 458 -22.22 35.12 6.21
CA ARG A 458 -21.08 35.10 5.27
C ARG A 458 -19.82 35.71 5.90
N SER A 459 -19.96 36.77 6.69
CA SER A 459 -18.82 37.41 7.38
C SER A 459 -18.17 36.46 8.40
N ALA A 460 -18.97 35.77 9.21
CA ALA A 460 -18.46 34.77 10.16
C ALA A 460 -17.76 33.59 9.46
N LEU A 461 -18.34 33.09 8.36
CA LEU A 461 -17.74 32.02 7.56
C LEU A 461 -16.42 32.45 6.89
N LYS A 462 -16.35 33.69 6.40
CA LYS A 462 -15.09 34.26 5.88
C LYS A 462 -14.00 34.37 6.95
N GLN A 463 -14.37 34.56 8.23
CA GLN A 463 -13.40 34.55 9.31
C GLN A 463 -12.82 33.15 9.53
N ILE A 464 -13.65 32.09 9.43
CA ILE A 464 -13.15 30.71 9.43
C ILE A 464 -12.11 30.53 8.33
N LEU A 465 -12.40 30.95 7.08
CA LEU A 465 -11.47 30.79 5.96
C LEU A 465 -10.14 31.55 6.16
N ARG A 466 -10.15 32.70 6.83
CA ARG A 466 -8.91 33.42 7.14
C ARG A 466 -8.10 32.69 8.21
N ASP A 467 -8.75 32.29 9.29
CA ASP A 467 -8.08 31.73 10.45
C ASP A 467 -7.53 30.33 10.16
N VAL A 468 -8.21 29.51 9.34
CA VAL A 468 -7.69 28.17 8.97
C VAL A 468 -6.38 28.27 8.18
N GLU A 469 -6.18 29.31 7.37
CA GLU A 469 -4.93 29.51 6.64
C GLU A 469 -3.78 29.85 7.60
N VAL A 470 -4.04 30.72 8.58
CA VAL A 470 -3.04 31.09 9.61
C VAL A 470 -2.68 29.88 10.47
N ASP A 471 -3.70 29.15 10.94
CA ASP A 471 -3.56 28.05 11.88
C ASP A 471 -3.01 26.76 11.24
N SER A 472 -3.10 26.61 9.91
CA SER A 472 -2.64 25.44 9.14
C SER A 472 -1.17 25.05 9.38
N SER A 473 -0.35 26.03 9.76
CA SER A 473 1.08 25.85 9.99
C SER A 473 1.43 25.41 11.42
N THR A 474 0.51 25.58 12.38
CA THR A 474 0.84 25.48 13.81
C THR A 474 -0.14 24.63 14.60
N THR A 475 -1.44 24.91 14.52
CA THR A 475 -2.46 24.33 15.43
C THR A 475 -3.44 23.39 14.73
N LEU A 476 -3.49 23.38 13.40
CA LEU A 476 -4.28 22.43 12.61
C LEU A 476 -3.39 21.41 11.90
N THR A 477 -3.88 20.18 11.76
CA THR A 477 -3.38 19.21 10.77
C THR A 477 -4.06 19.45 9.41
N SER A 478 -3.56 18.80 8.37
CA SER A 478 -4.13 18.91 7.01
C SER A 478 -5.58 18.40 6.93
N GLU A 479 -5.96 17.44 7.77
CA GLU A 479 -7.33 16.94 7.86
C GLU A 479 -8.29 17.96 8.44
N ALA A 480 -7.96 18.56 9.59
CA ALA A 480 -8.79 19.61 10.19
C ALA A 480 -8.91 20.82 9.27
N TYR A 481 -7.79 21.22 8.66
CA TYR A 481 -7.76 22.28 7.66
C TYR A 481 -8.73 22.01 6.52
N ALA A 482 -8.64 20.84 5.87
CA ALA A 482 -9.48 20.51 4.72
C ALA A 482 -10.97 20.40 5.10
N LEU A 483 -11.29 19.79 6.26
CA LEU A 483 -12.66 19.70 6.76
C LEU A 483 -13.27 21.08 7.00
N LEU A 484 -12.53 22.01 7.60
CA LEU A 484 -13.05 23.34 7.88
C LEU A 484 -13.08 24.22 6.63
N ARG A 485 -11.99 24.27 5.87
CA ARG A 485 -11.84 25.13 4.69
C ARG A 485 -12.83 24.78 3.60
N PHE A 486 -12.73 23.58 3.02
CA PHE A 486 -13.46 23.25 1.78
C PHE A 486 -14.97 23.13 2.02
N ASN A 487 -15.40 22.62 3.18
CA ASN A 487 -16.82 22.63 3.53
C ASN A 487 -17.34 24.06 3.79
N THR A 488 -16.53 24.96 4.38
CA THR A 488 -16.93 26.36 4.55
C THR A 488 -17.03 27.09 3.21
N GLU A 489 -16.09 26.87 2.29
CA GLU A 489 -16.17 27.39 0.91
C GLU A 489 -17.44 26.88 0.21
N TYR A 490 -17.74 25.58 0.33
CA TYR A 490 -18.96 25.00 -0.21
C TYR A 490 -20.21 25.68 0.35
N LEU A 491 -20.33 25.81 1.68
CA LEU A 491 -21.47 26.50 2.32
C LEU A 491 -21.60 27.95 1.83
N LEU A 492 -20.50 28.71 1.74
CA LEU A 492 -20.50 30.08 1.26
C LEU A 492 -21.03 30.22 -0.17
N ASN A 493 -20.75 29.24 -1.03
CA ASN A 493 -21.21 29.21 -2.42
C ASN A 493 -22.70 28.85 -2.52
N GLN A 494 -23.26 28.14 -1.54
CA GLN A 494 -24.69 27.81 -1.49
C GLN A 494 -25.55 28.89 -0.83
N LEU A 495 -24.96 29.73 0.04
CA LEU A 495 -25.67 30.86 0.61
C LEU A 495 -25.95 31.92 -0.47
N PRO A 496 -27.13 32.58 -0.44
CA PRO A 496 -27.41 33.70 -1.33
C PRO A 496 -26.23 34.67 -1.32
N SER A 497 -25.69 34.97 -2.50
CA SER A 497 -24.73 36.05 -2.64
C SER A 497 -25.43 37.35 -2.26
N GLU A 498 -24.75 38.21 -1.50
CA GLU A 498 -25.17 39.60 -1.40
C GLU A 498 -25.12 40.17 -2.81
N VAL A 499 -26.29 40.42 -3.40
CA VAL A 499 -26.37 41.16 -4.64
C VAL A 499 -26.11 42.61 -4.27
N SER A 500 -24.89 43.09 -4.49
CA SER A 500 -24.57 44.49 -4.27
C SER A 500 -25.25 45.35 -5.34
N ILE A 501 -25.42 46.65 -5.07
CA ILE A 501 -25.91 47.59 -6.10
C ILE A 501 -24.98 47.57 -7.32
N ASP A 502 -23.67 47.39 -7.11
CA ASP A 502 -22.71 47.25 -8.21
C ASP A 502 -22.89 45.96 -9.01
N ASP A 503 -23.29 44.85 -8.36
CA ASP A 503 -23.66 43.62 -9.06
C ASP A 503 -24.93 43.82 -9.90
N LEU A 504 -25.93 44.55 -9.38
CA LEU A 504 -27.13 44.91 -10.15
C LEU A 504 -26.76 45.75 -11.39
N ILE A 505 -25.88 46.74 -11.23
CA ILE A 505 -25.38 47.57 -12.33
C ILE A 505 -24.68 46.69 -13.38
N ARG A 506 -23.78 45.80 -12.94
CA ARG A 506 -23.06 44.88 -13.83
C ARG A 506 -24.00 43.93 -14.57
N MET A 507 -24.94 43.30 -13.86
CA MET A 507 -25.93 42.39 -14.45
C MET A 507 -26.81 43.11 -15.47
N LYS A 508 -27.23 44.34 -15.17
CA LYS A 508 -27.98 45.19 -16.10
C LYS A 508 -27.18 45.46 -17.38
N HIS A 509 -25.90 45.85 -17.28
CA HIS A 509 -25.06 46.09 -18.46
C HIS A 509 -24.82 44.81 -19.28
N GLN A 510 -24.67 43.65 -18.63
CA GLN A 510 -24.58 42.37 -19.34
C GLN A 510 -25.87 42.04 -20.09
N ALA A 511 -27.05 42.30 -19.50
CA ALA A 511 -28.33 42.10 -20.16
C ALA A 511 -28.50 43.01 -21.38
N GLU A 512 -28.08 44.28 -21.27
CA GLU A 512 -28.04 45.23 -22.39
C GLU A 512 -27.09 44.75 -23.51
N ALA A 513 -25.86 44.36 -23.17
CA ALA A 513 -24.87 43.90 -24.14
C ALA A 513 -25.30 42.62 -24.89
N LYS A 514 -26.08 41.75 -24.23
CA LYS A 514 -26.68 40.56 -24.84
C LYS A 514 -27.95 40.85 -25.66
N GLY A 515 -28.39 42.11 -25.73
CA GLY A 515 -29.61 42.51 -26.43
C GLY A 515 -30.91 42.04 -25.75
N TRP A 516 -30.84 41.61 -24.48
CA TRP A 516 -32.02 41.19 -23.72
C TRP A 516 -32.91 42.38 -23.36
N ILE A 517 -32.32 43.58 -23.29
CA ILE A 517 -33.02 44.84 -23.05
C ILE A 517 -32.82 45.74 -24.28
N GLY A 518 -33.84 45.82 -25.15
CA GLY A 518 -33.76 46.59 -26.39
C GLY A 518 -34.10 48.08 -26.26
N ASP A 519 -34.80 48.47 -25.20
CA ASP A 519 -35.20 49.86 -24.97
C ASP A 519 -34.09 50.65 -24.23
N ARG A 520 -33.41 51.52 -24.97
CA ARG A 520 -32.34 52.38 -24.42
C ARG A 520 -32.83 53.37 -23.36
N ASN A 521 -34.09 53.80 -23.41
CA ASN A 521 -34.64 54.71 -22.40
C ASN A 521 -34.87 53.95 -21.09
N PHE A 522 -35.39 52.72 -21.18
CA PHE A 522 -35.54 51.85 -20.03
C PHE A 522 -34.20 51.54 -19.35
N VAL A 523 -33.14 51.25 -20.12
CA VAL A 523 -31.79 51.07 -19.58
C VAL A 523 -31.31 52.29 -18.78
N LYS A 524 -31.46 53.51 -19.34
CA LYS A 524 -31.07 54.74 -18.65
C LYS A 524 -31.85 54.96 -17.36
N GLU A 525 -33.12 54.60 -17.33
CA GLU A 525 -33.94 54.70 -16.13
C GLU A 525 -33.49 53.72 -15.04
N LEU A 526 -33.09 52.50 -15.41
CA LEU A 526 -32.51 51.54 -14.48
C LEU A 526 -31.17 52.04 -13.92
N ASP A 527 -30.30 52.60 -14.77
CA ASP A 527 -29.03 53.19 -14.33
C ASP A 527 -29.25 54.31 -13.33
N ASN A 528 -30.17 55.23 -13.61
CA ASN A 528 -30.50 56.32 -12.69
C ASN A 528 -31.02 55.81 -11.34
N GLY A 529 -31.88 54.78 -11.35
CA GLY A 529 -32.41 54.18 -10.12
C GLY A 529 -31.31 53.52 -9.28
N LEU A 530 -30.42 52.74 -9.90
CA LEU A 530 -29.31 52.08 -9.21
C LEU A 530 -28.26 53.08 -8.70
N GLU A 531 -27.94 54.12 -9.48
CA GLU A 531 -27.02 55.19 -9.04
C GLU A 531 -27.60 56.02 -7.89
N ASN A 532 -28.90 56.29 -7.90
CA ASN A 532 -29.57 56.95 -6.77
C ASN A 532 -29.56 56.06 -5.53
N ALA A 533 -29.89 54.78 -5.66
CA ALA A 533 -29.80 53.81 -4.58
C ALA A 533 -28.37 53.75 -4.00
N LYS A 534 -27.35 53.73 -4.87
CA LYS A 534 -25.93 53.76 -4.48
C LYS A 534 -25.57 55.02 -3.69
N LYS A 535 -26.05 56.19 -4.14
CA LYS A 535 -25.84 57.47 -3.41
C LYS A 535 -26.52 57.48 -2.05
N HIS A 536 -27.74 56.96 -1.93
CA HIS A 536 -28.44 56.86 -0.65
C HIS A 536 -27.71 55.89 0.30
N LEU A 537 -27.28 54.74 -0.22
CA LEU A 537 -26.50 53.77 0.54
C LEU A 537 -25.18 54.37 1.06
N ALA A 538 -24.44 55.09 0.21
CA ALA A 538 -23.19 55.76 0.59
C ALA A 538 -23.37 56.85 1.67
N ARG A 539 -24.58 57.38 1.83
CA ARG A 539 -24.94 58.36 2.87
C ARG A 539 -25.51 57.72 4.14
N GLY A 540 -25.63 56.39 4.18
CA GLY A 540 -26.29 55.67 5.28
C GLY A 540 -27.82 55.79 5.29
N ASP A 541 -28.42 56.28 4.21
CA ASP A 541 -29.87 56.48 4.07
C ASP A 541 -30.53 55.20 3.53
N SER A 542 -30.65 54.19 4.41
CA SER A 542 -31.17 52.87 4.06
C SER A 542 -32.62 52.89 3.58
N VAL A 543 -33.44 53.81 4.09
CA VAL A 543 -34.86 53.92 3.75
C VAL A 543 -35.04 54.38 2.30
N ASN A 544 -34.35 55.45 1.88
CA ASN A 544 -34.48 55.91 0.49
C ASN A 544 -33.72 55.00 -0.48
N CYS A 545 -32.62 54.36 -0.05
CA CYS A 545 -31.99 53.29 -0.81
C CYS A 545 -33.00 52.17 -1.12
N ALA A 546 -33.74 51.69 -0.11
CA ALA A 546 -34.75 50.65 -0.28
C ALA A 546 -35.86 51.09 -1.25
N LYS A 547 -36.35 52.32 -1.14
CA LYS A 547 -37.36 52.87 -2.08
C LYS A 547 -36.88 52.92 -3.53
N GLU A 548 -35.64 53.31 -3.78
CA GLU A 548 -35.09 53.32 -5.14
C GLU A 548 -34.92 51.90 -5.70
N LEU A 549 -34.52 50.93 -4.86
CA LEU A 549 -34.45 49.52 -5.25
C LEU A 549 -35.84 48.91 -5.52
N GLU A 550 -36.86 49.30 -4.76
CA GLU A 550 -38.25 48.88 -4.98
C GLU A 550 -38.77 49.40 -6.33
N LYS A 551 -38.57 50.70 -6.62
CA LYS A 551 -38.89 51.27 -7.94
C LYS A 551 -38.16 50.57 -9.08
N PHE A 552 -36.88 50.23 -8.87
CA PHE A 552 -36.11 49.46 -9.84
C PHE A 552 -36.75 48.09 -10.11
N GLN A 553 -37.12 47.35 -9.06
CA GLN A 553 -37.77 46.04 -9.19
C GLN A 553 -39.12 46.14 -9.91
N GLU A 554 -39.96 47.12 -9.55
CA GLU A 554 -41.27 47.34 -10.20
C GLU A 554 -41.11 47.61 -11.70
N LYS A 555 -40.12 48.43 -12.09
CA LYS A 555 -39.83 48.72 -13.49
C LYS A 555 -39.38 47.49 -14.26
N VAL A 556 -38.46 46.70 -13.69
CA VAL A 556 -38.01 45.42 -14.29
C VAL A 556 -39.18 44.46 -14.48
N LYS A 557 -40.02 44.31 -13.47
CA LYS A 557 -41.21 43.45 -13.53
C LYS A 557 -42.19 43.90 -14.63
N LYS A 558 -42.49 45.19 -14.69
CA LYS A 558 -43.42 45.75 -15.69
C LYS A 558 -42.95 45.51 -17.13
N GLU A 559 -41.65 45.68 -17.40
CA GLU A 559 -41.12 45.45 -18.74
C GLU A 559 -41.06 43.95 -19.08
N TYR A 560 -40.78 43.10 -18.10
CA TYR A 560 -40.86 41.64 -18.25
C TYR A 560 -42.30 41.20 -18.61
N ASP A 561 -43.30 41.64 -17.85
CA ASP A 561 -44.71 41.28 -18.07
C ASP A 561 -45.19 41.71 -19.47
N LYS A 562 -44.82 42.93 -19.90
CA LYS A 562 -45.09 43.45 -21.25
C LYS A 562 -44.42 42.61 -22.34
N THR A 563 -43.19 42.15 -22.11
CA THR A 563 -42.45 41.29 -23.05
C THR A 563 -43.14 39.93 -23.19
N VAL A 564 -43.53 39.31 -22.07
CA VAL A 564 -44.27 38.04 -22.05
C VAL A 564 -45.62 38.17 -22.77
N GLU A 565 -46.34 39.27 -22.56
CA GLU A 565 -47.62 39.52 -23.22
C GLU A 565 -47.48 39.70 -24.74
N ASN A 566 -46.44 40.41 -25.19
CA ASN A 566 -46.13 40.58 -26.61
C ASN A 566 -45.74 39.25 -27.27
N GLN A 567 -44.99 38.39 -26.59
CA GLN A 567 -44.66 37.05 -27.08
C GLN A 567 -45.90 36.16 -27.22
N LYS A 568 -46.86 36.26 -26.28
CA LYS A 568 -48.16 35.56 -26.39
C LYS A 568 -48.98 36.04 -27.59
N LYS A 569 -48.96 37.35 -27.89
CA LYS A 569 -49.67 37.95 -29.03
C LYS A 569 -49.03 37.64 -30.39
N ASN A 570 -47.70 37.45 -30.44
CA ASN A 570 -46.95 37.19 -31.66
C ASN A 570 -46.66 35.70 -31.93
N LYS A 571 -47.22 34.77 -31.15
CA LYS A 571 -47.13 33.34 -31.48
C LYS A 571 -47.89 33.09 -32.80
N PRO A 572 -47.25 32.53 -33.84
CA PRO A 572 -47.95 32.16 -35.06
C PRO A 572 -49.11 31.25 -34.68
N ARG A 573 -50.31 31.49 -35.22
CA ARG A 573 -51.35 30.47 -35.20
C ARG A 573 -50.80 29.31 -36.03
N ASP A 574 -50.38 28.24 -35.36
CA ASP A 574 -50.07 26.98 -36.03
C ASP A 574 -51.28 26.62 -36.90
N LYS A 575 -51.03 26.57 -38.21
CA LYS A 575 -51.97 26.11 -39.24
C LYS A 575 -51.56 24.71 -39.65
#